data_AF-A0A4Y2MMQ6-F1
#
_entry.id   AF-A0A4Y2MMQ6-F1
#
_cell.length_a   1.000
_cell.length_b   1.000
_cell.length_c   1.000
_cell.angle_alpha   90.00
_cell.angle_beta   90.00
_cell.angle_gamma   90.00
#
_symmetry.space_group_name_H-M   'P 1'
#
loop_
_entity.id
_entity.type
_entity.pdbx_description
1 polymer ?
#
loop_
_entity_poly.entity_id
_entity_poly.type
_entity_poly.pdbx_seq_one_letter_code
_entity_poly.pdbx_strand_id
1 'polypeptide(L)' 'MVLADLGRKITNALRSLNNATIINKEVLDSMLKEICTALLEADVNIKLVKQLRENV' A
#
# COMPACT_ATOMS: atom_id res chain seq x y z
N MET A 1 -10.15 13.53 7.68
CA MET A 1 -9.52 14.24 6.55
C MET A 1 -8.82 13.19 5.72
N VAL A 2 -9.24 12.97 4.48
CA VAL A 2 -8.79 11.85 3.64
C VAL A 2 -7.28 11.68 3.53
N LEU A 3 -6.49 12.77 3.57
CA LEU A 3 -5.03 12.71 3.59
C LEU A 3 -4.45 12.11 4.89
N ALA A 4 -5.06 12.38 6.04
CA ALA A 4 -4.59 11.85 7.32
C ALA A 4 -4.83 10.34 7.42
N ASP A 5 -5.95 9.88 6.87
CA ASP A 5 -6.31 8.46 6.84
C ASP A 5 -5.43 7.68 5.85
N LEU A 6 -5.12 8.27 4.68
CA LEU A 6 -4.15 7.73 3.73
C LEU A 6 -2.75 7.59 4.37
N GLY A 7 -2.27 8.67 4.99
CA GLY A 7 -0.95 8.69 5.63
C GLY A 7 -0.82 7.62 6.72
N ARG A 8 -1.88 7.40 7.50
CA ARG A 8 -1.92 6.32 8.51
C ARG A 8 -1.91 4.94 7.87
N LYS A 9 -2.72 4.68 6.84
CA LYS A 9 -2.76 3.38 6.14
C LYS A 9 -1.39 3.01 5.57
N ILE A 10 -0.73 3.94 4.87
CA ILE A 10 0.61 3.70 4.29
C ILE A 10 1.65 3.48 5.40
N THR A 11 1.64 4.32 6.44
CA THR A 11 2.60 4.19 7.56
C THR A 11 2.44 2.85 8.30
N ASN A 12 1.19 2.40 8.49
CA ASN A 12 0.90 1.11 9.11
C ASN A 12 1.39 -0.05 8.23
N ALA A 13 1.12 0.00 6.92
CA ALA A 13 1.57 -1.02 5.98
C ALA A 13 3.10 -1.15 5.94
N LEU A 14 3.83 -0.02 5.96
CA LEU A 14 5.29 0.01 6.04
C LEU A 14 5.83 -0.47 7.40
N ARG A 15 5.16 -0.13 8.50
CA ARG A 15 5.51 -0.63 9.84
C ARG A 15 5.33 -2.13 9.96
N SER A 16 4.24 -2.66 9.41
CA SER A 16 3.98 -4.11 9.38
C SER A 16 5.06 -4.85 8.61
N LEU A 17 5.57 -4.27 7.53
CA LEU A 17 6.68 -4.82 6.75
C LEU A 17 8.01 -4.76 7.49
N ASN A 18 8.29 -3.68 8.22
CA ASN A 18 9.52 -3.53 9.02
C ASN A 18 9.56 -4.51 10.21
N ASN A 19 8.39 -4.77 10.83
CA ASN A 19 8.27 -5.74 11.91
C ASN A 19 8.17 -7.19 11.44
N ALA A 20 7.97 -7.44 10.14
CA ALA A 20 7.91 -8.79 9.58
C ALA A 20 9.33 -9.36 9.45
N THR A 21 9.72 -10.24 10.38
CA THR A 21 11.01 -10.92 10.40
C THR A 21 11.25 -11.81 9.16
N ILE A 22 10.18 -12.16 8.44
CA ILE A 22 10.21 -12.93 7.19
C ILE A 22 9.34 -12.17 6.18
N ILE A 23 9.98 -11.56 5.18
CA ILE A 23 9.28 -10.92 4.07
C ILE A 23 8.97 -12.01 3.03
N ASN A 24 7.76 -12.57 3.12
CA ASN A 24 7.21 -13.51 2.15
C ASN A 24 6.40 -12.77 1.07
N LYS A 25 6.27 -13.40 -0.12
CA LYS A 25 5.50 -12.85 -1.25
C LYS A 25 4.05 -12.53 -0.87
N GLU A 26 3.42 -13.33 0.00
CA GLU A 26 2.06 -13.08 0.46
C GLU A 26 1.91 -11.78 1.26
N VAL A 27 2.86 -11.48 2.15
CA VAL A 27 2.84 -10.23 2.94
C VAL A 27 3.09 -9.02 2.04
N LEU A 28 3.97 -9.16 1.05
CA LEU A 28 4.21 -8.11 0.06
C LEU A 28 2.96 -7.83 -0.80
N ASP A 29 2.30 -8.87 -1.32
CA ASP A 29 1.08 -8.71 -2.12
C ASP A 29 -0.07 -8.13 -1.29
N SER A 30 -0.20 -8.54 -0.03
CA SER A 30 -1.20 -8.00 0.90
C SER A 30 -0.96 -6.51 1.16
N MET A 31 0.29 -6.11 1.42
CA MET A 31 0.66 -4.71 1.62
C MET A 31 0.44 -3.86 0.36
N LEU A 32 0.86 -4.36 -0.81
CA LEU A 32 0.61 -3.69 -2.09
C LEU A 32 -0.88 -3.47 -2.32
N LYS A 33 -1.72 -4.46 -1.98
CA LYS A 33 -3.16 -4.38 -2.12
C LYS A 33 -3.79 -3.35 -1.18
N GLU A 34 -3.34 -3.27 0.08
CA GLU A 34 -3.75 -2.22 1.02
C GLU A 34 -3.37 -0.82 0.51
N ILE A 35 -2.13 -0.65 0.05
CA ILE A 35 -1.66 0.65 -0.48
C ILE A 35 -2.41 1.02 -1.75
N CYS A 36 -2.61 0.09 -2.68
CA CYS A 36 -3.39 0.33 -3.90
C CYS A 36 -4.82 0.77 -3.57
N THR A 37 -5.46 0.12 -2.60
CA THR A 37 -6.83 0.47 -2.17
C THR A 37 -6.86 1.85 -1.54
N ALA A 38 -5.89 2.18 -0.69
CA ALA A 38 -5.80 3.50 -0.07
C ALA A 38 -5.52 4.61 -1.10
N LEU A 39 -4.68 4.35 -2.11
CA LEU A 39 -4.43 5.29 -3.21
C LEU A 39 -5.70 5.54 -4.03
N LEU A 40 -6.50 4.50 -4.30
CA LEU A 40 -7.78 4.64 -4.99
C LEU A 40 -8.80 5.45 -4.17
N GLU A 41 -8.88 5.22 -2.86
CA GLU A 41 -9.73 6.03 -1.94
C GLU A 41 -9.29 7.51 -1.88
N ALA A 42 -8.03 7.80 -2.19
CA ALA A 42 -7.48 9.14 -2.24
C ALA A 42 -7.59 9.81 -3.63
N ASP A 43 -8.43 9.27 -4.53
CA ASP A 43 -8.62 9.75 -5.91
C ASP A 43 -7.34 9.72 -6.78
N VAL A 44 -6.40 8.82 -6.48
CA VAL A 44 -5.22 8.59 -7.34
C VAL A 44 -5.63 7.79 -8.57
N ASN A 45 -5.10 8.18 -9.74
CA ASN A 45 -5.42 7.54 -11.01
C ASN A 45 -5.11 6.03 -11.00
N ILE A 46 -6.11 5.21 -11.33
CA ILE A 46 -5.98 3.75 -11.36
C ILE A 46 -4.87 3.25 -12.31
N LYS A 47 -4.55 4.01 -13.36
CA LYS A 47 -3.41 3.69 -14.25
C LYS A 47 -2.08 3.78 -13.53
N LEU A 48 -1.90 4.80 -12.69
CA LEU A 48 -0.68 4.97 -11.88
C LEU A 48 -0.58 3.87 -10.82
N VAL A 49 -1.70 3.53 -10.17
CA VAL A 49 -1.75 2.44 -9.19
C VAL A 49 -1.43 1.10 -9.84
N LYS A 50 -1.92 0.86 -11.06
CA LYS A 50 -1.60 -0.36 -11.82
C LYS A 50 -0.14 -0.43 -12.23
N GLN A 51 0.43 0.68 -12.72
CA GLN A 51 1.86 0.75 -13.03
C GLN A 51 2.73 0.52 -11.78
N LEU A 52 2.34 1.06 -10.62
CA LEU A 52 3.03 0.80 -9.37
C LEU A 52 3.07 -0.70 -9.07
N ARG A 53 1.94 -1.40 -9.23
CA ARG A 53 1.86 -2.85 -8.99
C ARG A 53 2.65 -3.69 -9.99
N GLU A 54 2.78 -3.24 -11.24
CA GLU A 54 3.55 -3.93 -12.29
C GLU A 54 5.07 -3.71 -12.16
N ASN A 55 5.50 -2.65 -11.48
CA ASN A 55 6.92 -2.32 -11.29
C ASN A 55 7.55 -2.91 -10.01
N VAL A 56 6.75 -3.54 -9.14
CA VAL A 56 7.21 -4.19 -7.89
C VAL A 56 7.18 -5.71 -8.06
#